data_AF-A0A3N5U369-F1
#
_entry.id   AF-A0A3N5U369-F1
#
_cell.length_a   1.000
_cell.length_b   1.000
_cell.length_c   1.000
_cell.angle_alpha   90.00
_cell.angle_beta   90.00
_cell.angle_gamma   90.00
#
_symmetry.space_group_name_H-M   'P 1'
#
loop_
_entity.id
_entity.type
_entity.pdbx_description
1 polymer ?
#
loop_
_entity_poly.entity_id
_entity_poly.type
_entity_poly.pdbx_seq_one_letter_code
_entity_poly.pdbx_strand_id
1 'polypeptide(L)'
;VSDQFGSPTSAADLAETILEIASRIMNKYEIAYGTYHYCGEGITSWHGFAEKIIETAKQYSSLTTTHVKPLTTGDYPTKAKRPAFSALDCSLIKQKFGIVSKVWQKSLEEVIGRIFSCRK
;
A
#
# COMPACT_ATOMS: atom_id res chain seq x y z
N VAL A 1 4.38 -4.54 14.62
CA VAL A 1 3.34 -5.58 14.75
C VAL A 1 3.53 -6.59 13.63
N SER A 2 3.93 -7.82 13.96
CA SER A 2 4.32 -8.86 12.99
C SER A 2 3.21 -9.88 12.71
N ASP A 3 2.10 -9.81 13.43
CA ASP A 3 0.93 -10.70 13.39
C ASP A 3 -0.34 -10.01 12.85
N GLN A 4 -0.21 -8.81 12.28
CA GLN A 4 -1.25 -8.13 11.51
C GLN A 4 -0.80 -7.95 10.07
N PHE A 5 -1.58 -8.47 9.13
CA PHE A 5 -1.23 -8.53 7.70
C PHE A 5 -2.17 -7.67 6.85
N GLY A 6 -1.61 -6.98 5.88
CA GLY A 6 -2.36 -6.19 4.91
C GLY A 6 -1.50 -5.85 3.69
N SER A 7 -1.97 -4.90 2.90
CA SER A 7 -1.35 -4.50 1.63
C SER A 7 -1.10 -3.00 1.60
N PRO A 8 0.15 -2.54 1.81
CA PRO A 8 0.50 -1.13 1.73
C PRO A 8 0.05 -0.55 0.38
N THR A 9 -0.56 0.63 0.42
CA THR A 9 -1.16 1.25 -0.77
C THR A 9 -0.71 2.70 -0.87
N SER A 10 -0.09 3.06 -1.99
CA SER A 10 0.27 4.44 -2.29
C SER A 10 -0.99 5.26 -2.60
N ALA A 11 -1.08 6.45 -2.02
CA ALA A 11 -2.15 7.38 -2.33
C ALA A 11 -2.14 7.82 -3.80
N ALA A 12 -0.94 7.91 -4.41
CA ALA A 12 -0.81 8.24 -5.82
C ALA A 12 -1.40 7.15 -6.72
N ASP A 13 -1.12 5.87 -6.43
CA ASP A 13 -1.65 4.76 -7.21
C ASP A 13 -3.18 4.64 -7.10
N LEU A 14 -3.72 4.88 -5.90
CA LEU A 14 -5.17 4.93 -5.70
C LEU A 14 -5.79 6.11 -6.46
N ALA A 15 -5.15 7.28 -6.45
CA ALA A 15 -5.63 8.44 -7.20
C ALA A 15 -5.61 8.18 -8.72
N GLU A 16 -4.52 7.62 -9.25
CA GLU A 16 -4.43 7.20 -10.67
C GLU A 16 -5.57 6.25 -11.05
N THR A 17 -5.86 5.27 -10.20
CA THR A 17 -6.98 4.33 -10.38
C THR A 17 -8.33 5.03 -10.42
N ILE A 18 -8.59 5.97 -9.50
CA ILE A 18 -9.83 6.74 -9.46
C ILE A 18 -9.98 7.59 -10.71
N LEU A 19 -8.90 8.27 -11.14
CA LEU A 19 -8.90 9.12 -12.32
C LEU A 19 -9.13 8.33 -13.61
N GLU A 20 -8.54 7.13 -13.73
CA GLU A 20 -8.79 6.23 -14.86
C GLU A 20 -10.28 5.85 -14.94
N ILE A 21 -10.90 5.45 -13.82
CA ILE A 21 -12.33 5.12 -13.77
C ILE A 21 -13.19 6.35 -14.11
N ALA A 22 -12.87 7.51 -13.55
CA ALA A 22 -13.58 8.76 -13.81
C ALA A 22 -13.49 9.15 -15.30
N SER A 23 -12.32 8.98 -15.92
CA SER A 23 -12.10 9.22 -17.35
C SER A 23 -13.02 8.34 -18.21
N ARG A 24 -13.14 7.05 -17.89
CA ARG A 24 -14.05 6.15 -18.64
C ARG A 24 -15.51 6.55 -18.51
N ILE A 25 -15.93 6.99 -17.31
CA ILE A 25 -17.29 7.53 -17.10
C ILE A 25 -17.51 8.76 -17.98
N MET A 26 -16.58 9.73 -17.99
CA MET A 26 -16.71 10.95 -18.80
C MET A 26 -16.75 10.66 -20.30
N ASN A 27 -15.99 9.66 -20.76
CA ASN A 27 -15.98 9.20 -22.14
C ASN A 27 -17.18 8.31 -22.51
N LYS A 28 -18.17 8.17 -21.62
CA LYS A 28 -19.41 7.41 -21.83
C LYS A 28 -19.19 5.94 -22.16
N TYR A 29 -18.15 5.33 -21.60
CA TYR A 29 -17.96 3.88 -21.69
C TYR A 29 -19.07 3.20 -20.87
N GLU A 30 -19.38 1.94 -21.18
CA GLU A 30 -20.27 1.17 -20.33
C GLU A 30 -19.54 0.83 -19.01
N ILE A 31 -20.10 1.27 -17.88
CA ILE A 31 -19.47 1.13 -16.56
C ILE A 31 -20.30 0.19 -15.69
N ALA A 32 -19.65 -0.84 -15.15
CA ALA A 32 -20.20 -1.64 -14.07
C ALA A 32 -20.08 -0.87 -12.75
N TYR A 33 -21.09 -0.08 -12.39
CA TYR A 33 -21.11 0.60 -11.09
C TYR A 33 -21.19 -0.40 -9.93
N GLY A 34 -20.59 -0.05 -8.80
CA GLY A 34 -20.58 -0.91 -7.61
C GLY A 34 -19.44 -0.57 -6.65
N THR A 35 -19.22 -1.46 -5.67
CA THR A 35 -18.13 -1.36 -4.71
C THR A 35 -16.95 -2.21 -5.17
N TYR A 36 -15.76 -1.62 -5.17
CA TYR A 36 -14.53 -2.25 -5.61
C TYR A 36 -13.44 -2.09 -4.55
N HIS A 37 -12.67 -3.14 -4.32
CA HIS A 37 -11.43 -3.03 -3.56
C HIS A 37 -10.28 -2.60 -4.45
N TYR A 38 -9.38 -1.80 -3.87
CA TYR A 38 -8.08 -1.50 -4.44
C TYR A 38 -7.05 -1.39 -3.30
N CYS A 39 -5.97 -2.16 -3.40
CA CYS A 39 -4.79 -2.04 -2.57
C CYS A 39 -3.54 -2.42 -3.38
N GLY A 40 -2.36 -2.05 -2.91
CA GLY A 40 -1.10 -2.49 -3.51
C GLY A 40 -1.01 -4.01 -3.62
N GLU A 41 -0.35 -4.51 -4.66
CA GLU A 41 -0.18 -5.96 -4.86
C GLU A 41 0.87 -6.50 -3.89
N GLY A 42 0.56 -7.63 -3.25
CA GLY A 42 1.37 -8.28 -2.23
C GLY A 42 0.85 -8.05 -0.80
N ILE A 43 1.29 -8.90 0.12
CA ILE A 43 0.88 -8.88 1.52
C ILE A 43 2.13 -8.75 2.39
N THR A 44 2.05 -7.95 3.44
CA THR A 44 3.10 -7.83 4.46
C THR A 44 2.48 -7.52 5.82
N SER A 45 3.28 -7.69 6.88
CA SER A 45 2.92 -7.19 8.20
C SER A 45 3.34 -5.73 8.40
N TRP A 46 2.85 -5.06 9.45
CA TRP A 46 3.37 -3.73 9.80
C TRP A 46 4.87 -3.75 10.08
N HIS A 47 5.37 -4.85 10.66
CA HIS A 47 6.80 -5.06 10.88
C HIS A 47 7.56 -5.17 9.55
N GLY A 48 7.11 -6.03 8.62
CA GLY A 48 7.76 -6.19 7.32
C GLY A 48 7.70 -4.91 6.46
N PHE A 49 6.62 -4.14 6.56
CA PHE A 49 6.54 -2.84 5.90
C PHE A 49 7.57 -1.85 6.47
N ALA A 50 7.72 -1.78 7.79
CA ALA A 50 8.70 -0.91 8.45
C ALA A 50 10.14 -1.30 8.12
N GLU A 51 10.46 -2.60 8.05
CA GLU A 51 11.78 -3.07 7.62
C GLU A 51 12.10 -2.60 6.20
N LYS A 52 11.15 -2.76 5.27
CA LYS A 52 11.35 -2.33 3.88
C LYS A 52 11.51 -0.82 3.76
N ILE A 53 10.77 -0.02 4.55
CA ILE A 53 10.96 1.44 4.60
C ILE A 53 12.40 1.79 4.95
N ILE A 54 12.96 1.18 6.00
CA ILE A 54 14.33 1.45 6.44
C ILE A 54 15.34 0.98 5.39
N GLU A 55 15.14 -0.21 4.84
CA GLU A 55 15.99 -0.77 3.78
C GLU A 55 16.08 0.18 2.59
N THR A 56 14.94 0.65 2.07
CA THR A 56 14.87 1.56 0.94
C THR A 56 15.44 2.95 1.28
N ALA A 57 15.12 3.50 2.45
CA ALA A 57 15.57 4.84 2.84
C ALA A 57 17.09 4.95 3.07
N LYS A 58 17.77 3.84 3.41
CA LYS A 58 19.23 3.78 3.52
C LYS A 58 19.97 4.14 2.23
N GLN A 59 19.31 4.02 1.07
CA GLN A 59 19.88 4.44 -0.21
C GLN A 59 20.00 5.97 -0.35
N TYR A 60 19.22 6.73 0.43
CA TYR A 60 19.13 8.18 0.33
C TYR A 60 19.72 8.92 1.55
N SER A 61 19.86 8.25 2.70
CA SER A 61 20.35 8.87 3.92
C SER A 61 20.97 7.85 4.88
N SER A 62 21.98 8.28 5.61
CA SER A 62 22.57 7.49 6.70
C SER A 62 21.59 7.41 7.88
N LEU A 63 20.92 6.26 8.01
CA LEU A 63 20.03 5.98 9.14
C LEU A 63 20.79 5.25 10.25
N THR A 64 20.59 5.68 11.50
CA THR A 64 21.14 5.00 12.69
C THR A 64 20.39 3.71 13.02
N THR A 65 19.13 3.60 12.60
CA THR A 65 18.31 2.42 12.84
C THR A 65 18.73 1.26 11.95
N THR A 66 19.21 0.18 12.56
CA THR A 66 19.68 -1.02 11.86
C THR A 66 18.67 -2.17 11.85
N HIS A 67 17.78 -2.22 12.85
CA HIS A 67 16.88 -3.35 13.08
C HIS A 67 15.51 -2.89 13.61
N VAL A 68 14.43 -3.47 13.07
CA VAL A 68 13.06 -3.28 13.57
C VAL A 68 12.68 -4.50 14.40
N LYS A 69 12.54 -4.34 15.72
CA LYS A 69 12.13 -5.46 16.58
C LYS A 69 10.69 -5.88 16.26
N PRO A 70 10.42 -7.16 15.93
CA PRO A 70 9.06 -7.65 15.77
C PRO A 70 8.35 -7.66 17.13
N LEU A 71 7.06 -7.32 17.11
CA LEU A 71 6.16 -7.36 18.26
C LEU A 71 4.84 -7.96 17.79
N THR A 72 4.19 -8.74 18.64
CA THR A 72 2.82 -9.21 18.41
C THR A 72 1.80 -8.15 18.85
N THR A 73 0.54 -8.36 18.51
CA THR A 73 -0.59 -7.59 19.05
C THR A 73 -0.74 -7.72 20.57
N GLY A 74 -0.35 -8.86 21.14
CA GLY A 74 -0.36 -9.10 22.59
C GLY A 74 0.68 -8.27 23.32
N ASP A 75 1.83 -8.01 22.69
CA ASP A 75 2.91 -7.19 23.26
C ASP A 75 2.56 -5.69 23.31
N TYR A 76 1.55 -5.26 22.54
CA TYR A 76 1.15 -3.86 22.46
C TYR A 76 -0.38 -3.72 22.32
N PRO A 77 -1.14 -3.91 23.42
CA PRO A 77 -2.60 -3.86 23.38
C PRO A 77 -3.09 -2.44 23.08
N THR A 78 -4.03 -2.33 22.14
CA THR A 78 -4.67 -1.06 21.78
C THR A 78 -6.17 -1.13 22.05
N LYS A 79 -6.81 0.04 22.28
CA LYS A 79 -8.25 0.12 22.59
C LYS A 79 -9.13 -0.47 21.47
N ALA A 80 -8.75 -0.22 20.21
CA ALA A 80 -9.47 -0.75 19.06
C ALA A 80 -8.97 -2.14 18.70
N LYS A 81 -9.88 -3.10 18.54
CA LYS A 81 -9.55 -4.43 18.01
C LYS A 81 -9.23 -4.30 16.52
N ARG A 82 -7.99 -4.61 16.15
CA ARG A 82 -7.53 -4.63 14.76
C ARG A 82 -7.63 -6.06 14.23
N PRO A 83 -8.08 -6.25 12.97
CA PRO A 83 -8.08 -7.57 12.35
C PRO A 83 -6.64 -8.07 12.19
N ALA A 84 -6.44 -9.39 12.37
CA ALA A 84 -5.15 -10.02 12.10
C ALA A 84 -4.82 -10.04 10.59
N PHE A 85 -5.84 -10.00 9.74
CA PHE A 85 -5.68 -10.03 8.28
C PHE A 85 -6.69 -9.08 7.63
N SER A 86 -6.19 -8.10 6.88
CA SER A 86 -6.99 -7.09 6.18
C SER A 86 -6.51 -6.84 4.75
N ALA A 87 -5.80 -7.79 4.14
CA ALA A 87 -5.54 -7.73 2.70
C ALA A 87 -6.85 -7.92 1.92
N LEU A 88 -7.00 -7.21 0.81
CA LEU A 88 -8.24 -7.15 0.04
C LEU A 88 -8.12 -7.90 -1.28
N ASP A 89 -9.17 -8.64 -1.65
CA ASP A 89 -9.26 -9.20 -3.00
C ASP A 89 -9.61 -8.11 -4.02
N CYS A 90 -8.69 -7.85 -4.94
CA CYS A 90 -8.83 -6.88 -6.04
C CYS A 90 -9.19 -7.55 -7.38
N SER A 91 -9.64 -8.81 -7.38
CA SER A 91 -10.04 -9.55 -8.59
C SER A 91 -11.13 -8.84 -9.39
N LEU A 92 -12.11 -8.25 -8.69
CA LEU A 92 -13.27 -7.61 -9.32
C LEU A 92 -12.90 -6.33 -10.10
N ILE A 93 -12.04 -5.47 -9.54
CA ILE A 93 -11.60 -4.24 -10.24
C ILE A 93 -10.73 -4.58 -11.46
N LYS A 94 -9.91 -5.63 -11.35
CA LYS A 94 -9.15 -6.19 -12.47
C LYS A 94 -10.07 -6.72 -13.56
N GLN A 95 -11.11 -7.47 -13.21
CA GLN A 95 -12.04 -8.03 -14.19
C GLN A 95 -12.86 -6.95 -14.89
N LYS A 96 -13.39 -5.97 -14.15
CA LYS A 96 -14.33 -4.98 -14.69
C LYS A 96 -13.66 -3.78 -15.34
N PHE A 97 -12.48 -3.39 -14.86
CA PHE A 97 -11.77 -2.23 -15.39
C PHE A 97 -10.42 -2.58 -16.03
N GLY A 98 -9.93 -3.82 -15.92
CA GLY A 98 -8.57 -4.16 -16.38
C GLY A 98 -7.47 -3.55 -15.52
N ILE A 99 -7.82 -2.99 -14.35
CA ILE A 99 -6.89 -2.30 -13.47
C ILE A 99 -6.15 -3.33 -12.62
N VAL A 100 -4.82 -3.31 -12.70
CA VAL A 100 -3.94 -4.15 -11.90
C VAL A 100 -3.13 -3.25 -10.99
N SER A 101 -3.21 -3.48 -9.68
CA SER A 101 -2.43 -2.74 -8.69
C SER A 101 -0.93 -2.94 -8.89
N LYS A 102 -0.14 -1.91 -8.60
CA LYS A 102 1.32 -2.02 -8.56
C LYS A 102 1.77 -2.85 -7.35
N VAL A 103 2.86 -3.59 -7.51
CA VAL A 103 3.57 -4.27 -6.40
C VAL A 103 3.97 -3.23 -5.36
N TRP A 104 3.53 -3.40 -4.10
CA TRP A 104 3.61 -2.34 -3.10
C TRP A 104 5.02 -1.82 -2.82
N GLN A 105 6.04 -2.69 -2.96
CA GLN A 105 7.45 -2.32 -2.79
C GLN A 105 7.90 -1.27 -3.81
N LYS A 106 7.46 -1.38 -5.06
CA LYS A 106 7.79 -0.39 -6.11
C LYS A 106 7.18 0.96 -5.79
N SER A 107 5.90 0.98 -5.40
CA SER A 107 5.23 2.20 -4.98
C SER A 107 5.86 2.83 -3.74
N LEU A 108 6.35 2.01 -2.80
CA LEU A 108 7.10 2.49 -1.64
C LEU A 108 8.41 3.16 -2.05
N GLU A 109 9.18 2.55 -2.96
CA GLU A 109 10.42 3.12 -3.50
C GLU A 109 10.18 4.48 -4.16
N GLU A 110 9.14 4.60 -4.97
CA GLU A 110 8.72 5.86 -5.58
C GLU A 110 8.38 6.93 -4.52
N VAL A 111 7.60 6.56 -3.49
CA VAL A 111 7.23 7.48 -2.41
C VAL A 111 8.46 7.96 -1.63
N ILE A 112 9.37 7.05 -1.25
CA ILE A 112 10.59 7.41 -0.53
C ILE A 112 11.48 8.31 -1.40
N GLY A 113 11.67 7.96 -2.68
CA GLY A 113 12.43 8.77 -3.63
C GLY A 113 11.87 10.19 -3.74
N ARG A 114 10.53 10.33 -3.80
CA ARG A 114 9.86 11.64 -3.82
C ARG A 114 10.14 12.44 -2.54
N ILE A 115 9.99 11.82 -1.36
CA ILE A 115 10.26 12.47 -0.06
C ILE A 115 11.68 13.04 0.00
N PHE A 116 12.69 12.29 -0.46
CA PHE A 116 14.08 12.76 -0.46
C PHE A 116 14.39 13.76 -1.58
N SER A 117 13.70 13.67 -2.73
CA SER A 117 13.87 14.64 -3.82
C SER A 117 13.31 16.03 -3.50
N CYS A 118 12.29 16.12 -2.64
CA CYS A 118 11.65 17.37 -2.23
C CYS A 118 12.40 18.12 -1.10
N ARG A 119 13.49 17.56 -0.55
CA ARG A 119 14.29 18.17 0.54
C ARG A 119 15.40 19.10 0.04
N LYS A 120 15.26 19.70 -1.14
CA LYS A 120 16.17 20.74 -1.63
C LYS A 120 15.87 22.08 -0.98
#